data_AF-A0A7X3MET2-F1
#
_entry.id   AF-A0A7X3MET2-F1
#
_cell.length_a   1.000
_cell.length_b   1.000
_cell.length_c   1.000
_cell.angle_alpha   90.00
_cell.angle_beta   90.00
_cell.angle_gamma   90.00
#
_symmetry.space_group_name_H-M   'P 1'
#
loop_
_entity.id
_entity.type
_entity.pdbx_description
1 polymer ?
#
loop_
_entity_poly.entity_id
_entity_poly.type
_entity_poly.pdbx_seq_one_letter_code
_entity_poly.pdbx_strand_id
1 'polypeptide(L)'
;MKDIVIVEDKLKKGISLAQQFKELEKKRSDLEFKVTTVCYFKPNMEAAKEEIEKCGKQEFEVLPVSLWNFDETMDRYKDSDGGRSVIIMDFQLDGDGSGEVPMRRVNIRYARRNKNDSDKLWFYTGTGTNNYNILCELVGKEHVLGVKESGIDYLRLDLEDDKFIRVLEKSGAGGV
;
A
#
# COMPACT_ATOMS: atom_id res chain seq x y z
N MET A 1 7.98 -3.21 -16.26
CA MET A 1 7.86 -3.73 -14.88
C MET A 1 7.63 -2.61 -13.87
N LYS A 2 6.51 -2.69 -13.12
CA LYS A 2 6.14 -1.83 -11.99
C LYS A 2 6.59 -2.46 -10.67
N ASP A 3 7.02 -1.63 -9.73
CA ASP A 3 7.42 -2.09 -8.39
C ASP A 3 6.30 -1.80 -7.38
N ILE A 4 5.79 -2.84 -6.73
CA ILE A 4 4.76 -2.72 -5.72
C ILE A 4 5.42 -2.60 -4.34
N VAL A 5 5.09 -1.52 -3.65
CA VAL A 5 5.51 -1.25 -2.28
C VAL A 5 4.27 -1.24 -1.38
N ILE A 6 4.25 -2.07 -0.35
CA ILE A 6 3.11 -2.19 0.56
C ILE A 6 3.48 -1.51 1.87
N VAL A 7 2.59 -0.67 2.41
CA VAL A 7 2.74 -0.02 3.71
C VAL A 7 1.62 -0.49 4.62
N GLU A 8 1.97 -1.17 5.70
CA GLU A 8 1.01 -1.88 6.54
C GLU A 8 1.48 -1.88 8.00
N ASP A 9 0.54 -1.71 8.94
CA ASP A 9 0.82 -1.66 10.38
C ASP A 9 0.66 -3.03 11.07
N LYS A 10 0.20 -4.03 10.33
CA LYS A 10 0.15 -5.44 10.73
C LYS A 10 1.02 -6.29 9.79
N LEU A 11 2.23 -6.63 10.23
CA LEU A 11 3.24 -7.33 9.42
C LEU A 11 2.70 -8.56 8.67
N LYS A 12 1.92 -9.42 9.32
CA LYS A 12 1.34 -10.61 8.68
C LYS A 12 0.36 -10.27 7.55
N LYS A 13 -0.44 -9.21 7.68
CA LYS A 13 -1.30 -8.73 6.60
C LYS A 13 -0.49 -8.23 5.41
N GLY A 14 0.60 -7.51 5.66
CA GLY A 14 1.48 -7.00 4.61
C GLY A 14 2.13 -8.14 3.83
N ILE A 15 2.60 -9.17 4.54
CA ILE A 15 3.12 -10.40 3.93
C ILE A 15 2.03 -11.15 3.14
N SER A 16 0.84 -11.31 3.72
CA SER A 16 -0.30 -11.95 3.05
C SER A 16 -0.69 -11.22 1.76
N LEU A 17 -0.68 -9.88 1.78
CA LEU A 17 -0.97 -9.07 0.59
C LEU A 17 0.14 -9.23 -0.46
N ALA A 18 1.41 -9.22 -0.05
CA ALA A 18 2.53 -9.46 -0.95
C ALA A 18 2.44 -10.85 -1.62
N GLN A 19 1.99 -11.87 -0.90
CA GLN A 19 1.71 -13.20 -1.45
C GLN A 19 0.56 -13.18 -2.45
N GLN A 20 -0.52 -12.44 -2.19
CA GLN A 20 -1.62 -12.28 -3.13
C GLN A 20 -1.14 -11.67 -4.46
N PHE A 21 -0.27 -10.66 -4.43
CA PHE A 21 0.31 -10.09 -5.64
C PHE A 21 1.13 -11.10 -6.44
N LYS A 22 1.89 -11.99 -5.79
CA LYS A 22 2.61 -13.08 -6.48
C LYS A 22 1.67 -14.10 -7.12
N GLU A 23 0.55 -14.40 -6.47
CA GLU A 23 -0.48 -15.24 -7.09
C GLU A 23 -1.05 -14.57 -8.35
N LEU A 24 -1.26 -13.25 -8.30
CA LEU A 24 -1.72 -12.48 -9.46
C LEU A 24 -0.68 -12.47 -10.59
N GLU A 25 0.59 -12.22 -10.28
CA GLU A 25 1.71 -12.26 -11.24
C GLU A 25 1.76 -13.61 -11.99
N LYS A 26 1.54 -14.72 -11.28
CA LYS A 26 1.48 -16.07 -11.88
C LYS A 26 0.24 -16.28 -12.75
N LYS A 27 -0.89 -15.66 -12.42
CA LYS A 27 -2.16 -15.80 -13.15
C LYS A 27 -2.27 -14.88 -14.36
N ARG A 28 -1.61 -13.73 -14.31
CA ARG A 28 -1.68 -12.64 -15.29
C ARG A 28 -0.28 -12.33 -15.80
N SER A 29 0.26 -13.24 -16.61
CA SER A 29 1.58 -13.07 -17.23
C SER A 29 1.62 -11.93 -18.26
N ASP A 30 0.46 -11.36 -18.60
CA ASP A 30 0.31 -10.13 -19.38
C ASP A 30 0.66 -8.86 -18.59
N LEU A 31 0.72 -8.94 -17.26
CA LEU A 31 1.05 -7.82 -16.39
C LEU A 31 2.52 -7.88 -15.97
N GLU A 32 3.23 -6.76 -16.08
CA GLU A 32 4.62 -6.67 -15.64
C GLU A 32 4.73 -5.91 -14.31
N PHE A 33 4.65 -6.61 -13.20
CA PHE A 33 4.89 -6.04 -11.87
C PHE A 33 5.53 -7.06 -10.93
N LYS A 34 6.11 -6.58 -9.84
CA LYS A 34 6.59 -7.42 -8.73
C LYS A 34 6.44 -6.69 -7.40
N VAL A 35 6.30 -7.43 -6.31
CA VAL A 35 6.41 -6.84 -4.95
C VAL A 35 7.88 -6.74 -4.58
N THR A 36 8.36 -5.53 -4.32
CA THR A 36 9.76 -5.29 -3.92
C THR A 36 9.90 -5.16 -2.41
N THR A 37 8.99 -4.43 -1.77
CA THR A 37 9.10 -4.13 -0.34
C THR A 37 7.75 -4.12 0.38
N VAL A 38 7.73 -4.67 1.59
CA VAL A 38 6.71 -4.43 2.61
C VAL A 38 7.31 -3.50 3.68
N CYS A 39 6.87 -2.25 3.67
CA CYS A 39 7.13 -1.26 4.71
C CYS A 39 6.25 -1.55 5.93
N TYR A 40 6.84 -2.15 6.96
CA TYR A 40 6.14 -2.45 8.20
C TYR A 40 6.08 -1.21 9.10
N PHE A 41 4.93 -0.56 9.16
CA PHE A 41 4.74 0.65 9.95
C PHE A 41 4.56 0.32 11.44
N LYS A 42 5.53 0.73 12.27
CA LYS A 42 5.46 0.58 13.72
C LYS A 42 6.13 1.79 14.40
N PRO A 43 5.51 2.37 15.45
CA PRO A 43 6.14 3.47 16.18
C PRO A 43 7.50 3.12 16.80
N ASN A 44 7.65 1.87 17.29
CA ASN A 44 8.89 1.38 17.86
C ASN A 44 9.67 0.55 16.81
N MET A 45 10.73 1.16 16.27
CA MET A 45 11.58 0.57 15.23
C MET A 45 12.35 -0.68 15.70
N GLU A 46 12.77 -0.75 16.96
CA GLU A 46 13.48 -1.92 17.47
C GLU A 46 12.53 -3.12 17.60
N ALA A 47 11.33 -2.89 18.15
CA ALA A 47 10.29 -3.93 18.18
C ALA A 47 9.89 -4.38 16.76
N ALA A 48 9.89 -3.46 15.79
CA ALA A 48 9.62 -3.81 14.39
C ALA A 48 10.70 -4.74 13.83
N LYS A 49 11.99 -4.43 14.05
CA LYS A 49 13.11 -5.28 13.61
C LYS A 49 13.04 -6.68 14.23
N GLU A 50 12.77 -6.79 15.53
CA GLU A 50 12.63 -8.08 16.20
C GLU A 50 11.48 -8.93 15.62
N GLU A 51 10.35 -8.31 15.26
CA GLU A 51 9.23 -9.00 14.64
C GLU A 51 9.55 -9.43 13.20
N ILE A 52 10.26 -8.58 12.44
CA ILE A 52 10.71 -8.89 11.07
C ILE A 52 11.67 -10.10 11.08
N GLU A 53 12.62 -10.14 12.00
CA GLU A 53 13.56 -11.27 12.15
C GLU A 53 12.82 -12.59 12.40
N LYS A 54 11.73 -12.56 13.17
CA LYS A 54 10.90 -13.74 13.48
C LYS A 54 10.07 -14.24 12.28
N CYS A 55 9.81 -13.39 11.28
CA CYS A 55 9.04 -13.76 10.09
C CYS A 55 9.85 -14.58 9.06
N GLY A 56 11.17 -14.67 9.22
CA GLY A 56 12.04 -15.42 8.33
C GLY A 56 12.22 -14.75 6.95
N LYS A 57 13.00 -15.40 6.09
CA LYS A 57 13.34 -14.86 4.76
C LYS A 57 12.11 -14.82 3.85
N GLN A 58 11.84 -13.64 3.30
CA GLN A 58 10.85 -13.40 2.26
C GLN A 58 11.57 -13.16 0.92
N GLU A 59 10.85 -13.36 -0.20
CA GLU A 59 11.42 -13.04 -1.54
C GLU A 59 11.33 -11.53 -1.86
N PHE A 60 10.72 -10.75 -0.97
CA PHE A 60 10.67 -9.29 -0.99
C PHE A 60 11.33 -8.76 0.28
N GLU A 61 11.75 -7.50 0.25
CA GLU A 61 12.29 -6.83 1.43
C GLU A 61 11.17 -6.55 2.44
N VAL A 62 11.45 -6.68 3.73
CA VAL A 62 10.59 -6.18 4.79
C VAL A 62 11.36 -5.12 5.55
N LEU A 63 10.89 -3.87 5.49
CA LEU A 63 11.61 -2.70 6.00
C LEU A 63 10.79 -2.04 7.11
N PRO A 64 11.36 -1.79 8.31
CA PRO A 64 10.65 -1.08 9.36
C PRO A 64 10.49 0.40 9.00
N VAL A 65 9.28 0.93 9.17
CA VAL A 65 8.94 2.34 8.97
C VAL A 65 8.24 2.87 10.21
N SER A 66 8.50 4.13 10.55
CA SER A 66 7.84 4.84 11.65
C SER A 66 7.50 6.26 11.20
N LEU A 67 6.90 7.05 12.08
CA LEU A 67 6.63 8.47 11.80
C LEU A 67 7.88 9.26 11.41
N TRP A 68 9.06 8.87 11.90
CA TRP A 68 10.31 9.60 11.70
C TRP A 68 10.88 9.48 10.29
N ASN A 69 10.71 8.33 9.65
CA ASN A 69 11.29 8.02 8.34
C ASN A 69 10.23 7.76 7.26
N PHE A 70 8.93 7.93 7.56
CA PHE A 70 7.85 7.65 6.63
C PHE A 70 8.00 8.44 5.33
N ASP A 71 8.04 9.77 5.43
CA ASP A 71 8.05 10.66 4.27
C ASP A 71 9.28 10.39 3.39
N GLU A 72 10.48 10.35 3.98
CA GLU A 72 11.72 10.05 3.27
C GLU A 72 11.70 8.67 2.60
N THR A 73 11.11 7.67 3.25
CA THR A 73 11.01 6.32 2.68
C THR A 73 10.03 6.28 1.53
N MET A 74 8.88 6.92 1.64
CA MET A 74 7.90 6.97 0.55
C MET A 74 8.43 7.77 -0.64
N ASP A 75 9.12 8.89 -0.40
CA ASP A 75 9.73 9.70 -1.46
C ASP A 75 10.79 8.90 -2.23
N ARG A 76 11.64 8.13 -1.53
CA ARG A 76 12.62 7.24 -2.17
C ARG A 76 11.96 6.23 -3.11
N TYR A 77 10.85 5.60 -2.72
CA TYR A 77 10.14 4.68 -3.62
C TYR A 77 9.37 5.40 -4.72
N LYS A 78 8.76 6.55 -4.42
CA LYS A 78 8.01 7.33 -5.40
C LYS A 78 8.90 7.84 -6.53
N ASP A 79 10.14 8.20 -6.19
CA ASP A 79 11.11 8.80 -7.11
C ASP A 79 12.12 7.77 -7.67
N SER A 80 12.08 6.50 -7.24
CA SER A 80 12.94 5.44 -7.76
C SER A 80 12.60 5.05 -9.21
N ASP A 81 13.63 4.68 -9.98
CA ASP A 81 13.57 4.05 -11.31
C ASP A 81 12.47 4.57 -12.24
N GLY A 82 12.49 5.89 -12.48
CA GLY A 82 11.61 6.53 -13.46
C GLY A 82 10.15 6.60 -13.03
N GLY A 83 9.85 6.53 -11.73
CA GLY A 83 8.49 6.72 -11.19
C GLY A 83 7.56 5.54 -11.45
N ARG A 84 8.11 4.32 -11.52
CA ARG A 84 7.36 3.09 -11.80
C ARG A 84 6.80 2.41 -10.55
N SER A 85 7.06 2.96 -9.36
CA SER A 85 6.55 2.40 -8.12
C SER A 85 5.08 2.70 -7.91
N VAL A 86 4.36 1.70 -7.40
CA VAL A 86 2.98 1.83 -6.90
C VAL A 86 3.02 1.52 -5.42
N ILE A 87 2.67 2.50 -4.61
CA ILE A 87 2.68 2.41 -3.14
C ILE A 87 1.25 2.20 -2.66
N ILE A 88 1.04 1.10 -1.94
CA ILE A 88 -0.27 0.69 -1.44
C ILE A 88 -0.25 0.80 0.08
N MET A 89 -1.13 1.62 0.65
CA MET A 89 -1.12 1.93 2.08
C MET A 89 -2.40 1.49 2.78
N ASP A 90 -2.27 0.77 3.90
CA ASP A 90 -3.39 0.56 4.82
C ASP A 90 -3.87 1.88 5.41
N PHE A 91 -5.17 1.96 5.65
CA PHE A 91 -5.80 3.01 6.44
C PHE A 91 -6.75 2.39 7.47
N GLN A 92 -6.40 2.56 8.74
CA GLN A 92 -7.28 2.25 9.86
C GLN A 92 -7.47 3.47 10.76
N LEU A 93 -8.71 3.71 11.18
CA LEU A 93 -9.08 4.61 12.26
C LEU A 93 -9.74 3.81 13.39
N ASP A 94 -9.33 4.09 14.63
CA ASP A 94 -9.89 3.46 15.83
C ASP A 94 -11.11 4.23 16.39
N GLY A 95 -11.74 5.09 15.58
CA GLY A 95 -12.86 5.96 15.99
C GLY A 95 -13.79 6.31 14.83
N ASP A 96 -14.76 7.19 15.10
CA ASP A 96 -15.81 7.58 14.14
C ASP A 96 -15.33 8.48 12.99
N GLY A 97 -14.07 8.93 13.04
CA GLY A 97 -13.48 9.84 12.07
C GLY A 97 -13.79 11.32 12.34
N SER A 98 -14.33 11.66 13.52
CA SER A 98 -14.61 13.03 13.89
C SER A 98 -13.35 13.91 14.03
N GLY A 99 -13.53 15.21 13.78
CA GLY A 99 -12.46 16.20 13.83
C GLY A 99 -11.44 16.05 12.70
N GLU A 100 -10.23 16.58 12.91
CA GLU A 100 -9.12 16.49 11.93
C GLU A 100 -8.31 15.18 12.06
N VAL A 101 -8.75 14.23 12.88
CA VAL A 101 -8.00 12.99 13.17
C VAL A 101 -7.65 12.21 11.90
N PRO A 102 -8.58 11.99 10.94
CA PRO A 102 -8.26 11.29 9.70
C PRO A 102 -7.21 12.02 8.86
N MET A 103 -7.29 13.36 8.81
CA MET A 103 -6.38 14.21 8.03
C MET A 103 -4.96 14.24 8.60
N ARG A 104 -4.79 13.91 9.89
CA ARG A 104 -3.50 13.87 10.59
C ARG A 104 -2.79 12.52 10.48
N ARG A 105 -3.45 11.47 9.97
CA ARG A 105 -2.80 10.18 9.71
C ARG A 105 -1.64 10.38 8.73
N VAL A 106 -0.51 9.73 9.00
CA VAL A 106 0.76 10.00 8.29
C VAL A 106 0.67 9.74 6.78
N ASN A 107 0.02 8.64 6.40
CA ASN A 107 -0.26 8.23 5.02
C ASN A 107 -1.18 9.23 4.30
N ILE A 108 -2.24 9.72 4.95
CA ILE A 108 -3.16 10.73 4.40
C ILE A 108 -2.45 12.08 4.24
N ARG A 109 -1.70 12.53 5.25
CA ARG A 109 -0.89 13.75 5.19
C ARG A 109 0.15 13.67 4.06
N TYR A 110 0.74 12.50 3.85
CA TYR A 110 1.66 12.26 2.73
C TYR A 110 0.95 12.35 1.37
N ALA A 111 -0.19 11.66 1.21
CA ALA A 111 -0.99 11.68 -0.02
C ALA A 111 -1.39 13.10 -0.43
N ARG A 112 -1.89 13.89 0.53
CA ARG A 112 -2.35 15.26 0.26
C ARG A 112 -1.25 16.20 -0.21
N ARG A 113 -0.02 16.02 0.28
CA ARG A 113 1.15 16.77 -0.21
C ARG A 113 1.55 16.34 -1.63
N ASN A 114 1.30 15.07 -1.97
CA ASN A 114 1.65 14.45 -3.25
C ASN A 114 0.41 14.20 -4.13
N LYS A 115 -0.59 15.08 -4.09
CA LYS A 115 -1.88 14.92 -4.79
C LYS A 115 -1.78 14.73 -6.31
N ASN A 116 -0.64 15.08 -6.91
CA ASN A 116 -0.38 14.94 -8.34
C ASN A 116 0.17 13.54 -8.72
N ASP A 117 0.59 12.73 -7.74
CA ASP A 117 1.11 11.37 -7.93
C ASP A 117 0.01 10.31 -7.75
N SER A 118 -1.19 10.63 -8.24
CA SER A 118 -2.39 9.89 -7.90
C SER A 118 -2.41 8.47 -8.50
N ASP A 119 -1.73 8.24 -9.62
CA ASP A 119 -1.54 6.90 -10.20
C ASP A 119 -0.57 6.01 -9.41
N LYS A 120 0.25 6.60 -8.53
CA LYS A 120 1.25 5.89 -7.72
C LYS A 120 0.77 5.57 -6.31
N LEU A 121 -0.13 6.37 -5.74
CA LEU A 121 -0.57 6.22 -4.37
C LEU A 121 -1.95 5.56 -4.31
N TRP A 122 -2.00 4.38 -3.72
CA TRP A 122 -3.21 3.58 -3.57
C TRP A 122 -3.44 3.26 -2.10
N PHE A 123 -4.70 3.13 -1.73
CA PHE A 123 -5.11 2.92 -0.35
C PHE A 123 -6.12 1.78 -0.25
N TYR A 124 -6.20 1.17 0.92
CA TYR A 124 -7.31 0.29 1.28
C TYR A 124 -7.64 0.46 2.76
N THR A 125 -8.76 -0.11 3.18
CA THR A 125 -9.05 -0.26 4.60
C THR A 125 -9.74 -1.59 4.86
N GLY A 126 -9.19 -2.36 5.80
CA GLY A 126 -9.81 -3.59 6.28
C GLY A 126 -10.92 -3.37 7.30
N THR A 127 -11.34 -2.12 7.57
CA THR A 127 -12.10 -1.75 8.77
C THR A 127 -13.45 -1.09 8.48
N GLY A 128 -14.35 -1.84 7.83
CA GLY A 128 -15.75 -1.50 7.70
C GLY A 128 -16.07 -0.31 6.79
N THR A 129 -17.36 -0.10 6.52
CA THR A 129 -17.85 0.86 5.53
C THR A 129 -17.56 2.31 5.90
N ASN A 130 -17.54 2.65 7.20
CA ASN A 130 -17.29 4.04 7.63
C ASN A 130 -15.86 4.48 7.28
N ASN A 131 -14.85 3.68 7.62
CA ASN A 131 -13.46 4.01 7.28
C ASN A 131 -13.25 4.01 5.76
N TYR A 132 -13.96 3.16 5.02
CA TYR A 132 -13.93 3.18 3.56
C TYR A 132 -14.46 4.50 2.99
N ASN A 133 -15.60 4.97 3.47
CA ASN A 133 -16.20 6.24 3.02
C ASN A 133 -15.30 7.43 3.36
N ILE A 134 -14.79 7.50 4.59
CA ILE A 134 -13.84 8.55 5.01
C ILE A 134 -12.59 8.52 4.13
N LEU A 135 -12.03 7.35 3.88
CA LEU A 135 -10.86 7.21 3.02
C LEU A 135 -11.15 7.73 1.61
N CYS A 136 -12.29 7.34 1.02
CA CYS A 136 -12.70 7.83 -0.30
C CYS A 136 -12.83 9.35 -0.36
N GLU A 137 -13.34 9.99 0.70
CA GLU A 137 -13.43 11.45 0.79
C GLU A 137 -12.04 12.12 0.89
N LEU A 138 -11.08 11.46 1.53
CA LEU A 138 -9.74 12.00 1.75
C LEU A 138 -8.82 11.90 0.54
N VAL A 139 -8.90 10.78 -0.20
CA VAL A 139 -7.94 10.48 -1.28
C VAL A 139 -8.57 10.29 -2.66
N GLY A 140 -9.90 10.30 -2.76
CA GLY A 140 -10.63 9.98 -3.99
C GLY A 140 -10.89 8.48 -4.13
N LYS A 141 -12.13 8.11 -4.45
CA LYS A 141 -12.58 6.70 -4.52
C LYS A 141 -11.80 5.89 -5.57
N GLU A 142 -11.33 6.54 -6.62
CA GLU A 142 -10.51 5.97 -7.69
C GLU A 142 -9.12 5.51 -7.22
N HIS A 143 -8.68 5.94 -6.04
CA HIS A 143 -7.41 5.55 -5.42
C HIS A 143 -7.58 4.51 -4.31
N VAL A 144 -8.80 4.00 -4.10
CA VAL A 144 -9.12 3.07 -3.01
C VAL A 144 -9.43 1.68 -3.57
N LEU A 145 -8.60 0.70 -3.20
CA LEU A 145 -8.80 -0.71 -3.52
C LEU A 145 -9.89 -1.30 -2.63
N GLY A 146 -10.75 -2.13 -3.25
CA GLY A 146 -11.72 -2.94 -2.52
C GLY A 146 -11.04 -4.00 -1.68
N VAL A 147 -11.59 -4.29 -0.50
CA VAL A 147 -11.17 -5.43 0.32
C VAL A 147 -12.19 -6.56 0.14
N LYS A 148 -11.74 -7.71 -0.36
CA LYS A 148 -12.57 -8.93 -0.46
C LYS A 148 -12.65 -9.67 0.86
N GLU A 149 -11.52 -9.73 1.58
CA GLU A 149 -11.43 -10.47 2.85
C GLU A 149 -10.38 -9.84 3.77
N SER A 150 -10.65 -9.76 5.06
CA SER A 150 -9.66 -9.34 6.06
C SER A 150 -9.85 -10.10 7.36
N GLY A 151 -8.80 -10.77 7.81
CA GLY A 151 -8.73 -11.39 9.12
C GLY A 151 -7.73 -10.69 10.03
N ILE A 152 -7.34 -11.35 11.12
CA ILE A 152 -6.30 -10.85 12.03
C ILE A 152 -4.93 -10.89 11.32
N ASP A 153 -4.64 -12.01 10.66
CA ASP A 153 -3.32 -12.34 10.10
C ASP A 153 -3.26 -12.31 8.56
N TYR A 154 -4.37 -12.02 7.88
CA TYR A 154 -4.43 -12.06 6.42
C TYR A 154 -5.29 -10.94 5.85
N LEU A 155 -5.03 -10.63 4.58
CA LEU A 155 -5.74 -9.61 3.79
C LEU A 155 -5.83 -10.05 2.33
N ARG A 156 -7.01 -9.88 1.73
CA ARG A 156 -7.26 -10.08 0.30
C ARG A 156 -7.92 -8.82 -0.28
N LEU A 157 -7.23 -8.16 -1.19
CA LEU A 157 -7.76 -7.04 -1.96
C LEU A 157 -8.44 -7.50 -3.25
N ASP A 158 -9.31 -6.67 -3.81
CA ASP A 158 -9.81 -6.82 -5.17
C ASP A 158 -8.80 -6.27 -6.18
N LEU A 159 -7.74 -7.04 -6.44
CA LEU A 159 -6.67 -6.64 -7.36
C LEU A 159 -7.05 -6.76 -8.84
N GLU A 160 -8.21 -7.32 -9.14
CA GLU A 160 -8.74 -7.44 -10.52
C GLU A 160 -9.68 -6.28 -10.88
N ASP A 161 -9.78 -5.26 -10.03
CA ASP A 161 -10.48 -4.02 -10.37
C ASP A 161 -9.83 -3.35 -11.59
N ASP A 162 -10.65 -3.03 -12.59
CA ASP A 162 -10.22 -2.48 -13.88
C ASP A 162 -9.35 -1.22 -13.72
N LYS A 163 -9.59 -0.39 -12.71
CA LYS A 163 -8.83 0.84 -12.51
C LYS A 163 -7.41 0.54 -12.06
N PHE A 164 -7.26 -0.44 -11.17
CA PHE A 164 -5.96 -0.84 -10.65
C PHE A 164 -5.17 -1.63 -11.70
N ILE A 165 -5.82 -2.54 -12.43
CA ILE A 165 -5.20 -3.28 -13.52
C ILE A 165 -4.59 -2.33 -14.56
N ARG A 166 -5.30 -1.25 -14.93
CA ARG A 166 -4.77 -0.22 -15.86
C ARG A 166 -3.49 0.45 -15.36
N VAL A 167 -3.29 0.57 -14.05
CA VAL A 167 -2.04 1.10 -13.48
C VAL A 167 -0.89 0.12 -13.68
N LEU A 168 -1.17 -1.18 -13.54
CA LEU A 168 -0.19 -2.24 -13.77
C LEU A 168 0.15 -2.39 -15.26
N GLU A 169 -0.83 -2.17 -16.15
CA GLU A 169 -0.68 -2.23 -17.61
C GLU A 169 0.11 -1.04 -18.20
N LYS A 170 0.16 0.11 -17.52
CA LYS A 170 0.70 1.39 -18.04
C LYS A 170 2.22 1.45 -18.28
N SER A 171 2.83 0.32 -18.61
CA SER A 171 4.22 0.22 -19.08
C SER A 171 4.24 -0.19 -20.56
N GLY A 172 3.67 0.61 -21.48
CA GLY A 172 3.81 0.28 -22.92
C GLY A 172 2.87 0.87 -23.97
N ALA A 173 1.99 1.83 -23.68
CA ALA A 173 1.10 2.42 -24.70
C ALA A 173 1.13 3.95 -24.65
N GLY A 174 2.25 4.52 -25.07
CA GLY A 174 2.46 5.97 -25.21
C GLY A 174 3.41 6.25 -26.37
N GLY A 175 3.15 5.60 -27.51
CA GLY A 175 3.83 5.85 -28.76
C GLY A 175 2.79 5.96 -29.86
N VAL A 176 2.16 7.14 -29.97
CA VAL A 176 1.81 7.80 -31.23
C VAL A 176 1.90 9.30 -31.00
#